data_AF-A0A965IE68-F1
#
_entry.id   AF-A0A965IE68-F1
#
_cell.length_a   1.000
_cell.length_b   1.000
_cell.length_c   1.000
_cell.angle_alpha   90.00
_cell.angle_beta   90.00
_cell.angle_gamma   90.00
#
_symmetry.space_group_name_H-M   'P 1'
#
loop_
_entity.id
_entity.type
_entity.pdbx_description
1 polymer ?
#
loop_
_entity_poly.entity_id
_entity_poly.type
_entity_poly.pdbx_seq_one_letter_code
_entity_poly.pdbx_strand_id
1 'polypeptide(L)' 'MLVKTQNSLQPAEQKAHSVVVEDDLGNPIFVAIQVDEAIVYSTPGEKDFHSLLRALGIDKTVVVSDFKPKPMQKIVWTP' A
#
# COMPACT_ATOMS: atom_id res chain seq x y z
N MET A 1 -13.18 2.37 13.41
CA MET A 1 -13.68 1.73 12.18
C MET A 1 -13.71 0.22 12.41
N LEU A 2 -14.70 -0.49 11.87
CA LEU A 2 -14.72 -1.96 11.87
C LEU A 2 -14.09 -2.47 10.57
N VAL A 3 -13.09 -3.34 10.69
CA VAL A 3 -12.30 -3.86 9.57
C VAL A 3 -12.47 -5.35 9.52
N LYS A 4 -12.76 -5.89 8.34
CA LYS A 4 -12.89 -7.33 8.13
C LYS A 4 -11.64 -7.86 7.44
N THR A 5 -10.84 -8.64 8.14
CA THR A 5 -9.63 -9.25 7.56
C THR A 5 -9.97 -10.61 6.97
N GLN A 6 -9.68 -10.84 5.70
CA GLN A 6 -9.91 -12.13 5.00
C GLN A 6 -8.76 -13.13 5.15
N ASN A 7 -7.68 -12.79 5.88
CA ASN A 7 -6.44 -13.56 5.95
C ASN A 7 -6.52 -14.81 6.87
N SER A 8 -7.72 -15.26 7.20
CA SER A 8 -7.97 -16.37 8.11
C SER A 8 -9.11 -17.22 7.57
N LEU A 9 -9.08 -18.53 7.86
CA LEU A 9 -10.14 -19.49 7.49
C LEU A 9 -11.56 -19.03 7.93
N GLN A 10 -11.62 -18.08 8.86
CA GLN A 10 -12.81 -17.33 9.21
C GLN A 10 -12.49 -15.83 9.16
N PRO A 11 -13.27 -15.00 8.44
CA PRO A 11 -13.11 -13.56 8.47
C PRO A 11 -13.23 -13.04 9.90
N ALA A 12 -12.24 -12.26 10.35
CA ALA A 12 -12.27 -11.63 11.66
C ALA A 12 -12.62 -10.15 11.51
N GLU A 13 -13.50 -9.67 12.39
CA GLU A 13 -13.79 -8.25 12.53
C GLU A 13 -12.92 -7.65 13.63
N GLN A 14 -12.20 -6.57 13.31
CA GLN A 14 -11.32 -5.89 14.24
C GLN A 14 -11.64 -4.39 14.26
N LYS A 15 -11.57 -3.80 15.45
CA LYS A 15 -11.63 -2.34 15.59
C LYS A 15 -10.26 -1.76 15.30
N ALA A 16 -10.20 -0.84 14.35
CA ALA A 16 -8.98 -0.10 14.03
C ALA A 16 -9.27 1.41 13.94
N HIS A 17 -8.26 2.21 14.27
CA HIS A 17 -8.26 3.66 14.04
C HIS A 17 -7.79 3.99 12.62
N SER A 18 -6.79 3.27 12.11
CA SER A 18 -6.24 3.39 10.77
C SER A 18 -6.06 2.01 10.13
N VAL A 19 -6.08 1.99 8.80
CA VAL A 19 -5.86 0.80 7.98
C VAL A 19 -4.93 1.16 6.83
N VAL A 20 -3.93 0.32 6.63
CA VAL A 20 -3.09 0.35 5.44
C VAL A 20 -3.12 -1.05 4.86
N VAL A 21 -3.40 -1.13 3.56
CA VAL A 21 -3.30 -2.37 2.79
C VAL A 21 -2.09 -2.24 1.90
N GLU A 22 -1.24 -3.25 1.94
CA GLU A 22 0.00 -3.32 1.17
C GLU A 22 -0.09 -4.47 0.16
N ASP A 23 0.66 -4.35 -0.95
CA ASP A 23 0.93 -5.48 -1.84
C ASP A 23 1.97 -6.43 -1.24
N ASP A 24 2.32 -7.48 -1.97
CA ASP A 24 3.31 -8.49 -1.57
C ASP A 24 4.75 -7.93 -1.49
N LEU A 25 5.00 -6.76 -2.05
CA LEU A 25 6.28 -6.05 -2.02
C LEU A 25 6.34 -5.01 -0.89
N GLY A 26 5.28 -4.87 -0.09
CA GLY A 26 5.18 -3.89 0.99
C GLY A 26 4.84 -2.48 0.51
N ASN A 27 4.33 -2.31 -0.71
CA ASN A 27 3.86 -1.01 -1.19
C ASN A 27 2.41 -0.79 -0.74
N PRO A 28 2.09 0.35 -0.11
CA PRO A 28 0.71 0.69 0.21
C PRO A 28 -0.14 0.83 -1.06
N ILE A 29 -1.24 0.10 -1.12
CA ILE A 29 -2.23 0.13 -2.21
C ILE A 29 -3.58 0.72 -1.76
N PHE A 30 -3.77 0.91 -0.45
CA PHE A 30 -4.93 1.57 0.12
C PHE A 30 -4.59 2.11 1.51
N VAL A 31 -5.09 3.29 1.84
CA VAL A 31 -4.99 3.88 3.18
C VAL A 31 -6.34 4.39 3.62
N ALA A 32 -6.71 4.14 4.87
CA ALA A 32 -7.88 4.73 5.51
C ALA A 32 -7.57 5.12 6.96
N ILE A 33 -8.12 6.26 7.38
CA ILE A 33 -8.05 6.74 8.76
C ILE A 33 -9.45 7.17 9.20
N GLN A 34 -9.81 6.82 10.43
CA GLN A 34 -11.00 7.36 11.07
C GLN A 34 -10.64 8.71 11.71
N VAL A 35 -11.31 9.78 11.26
CA VAL A 35 -11.24 11.11 11.85
C VAL A 35 -12.63 11.43 12.38
N ASP A 36 -12.76 11.58 13.70
CA ASP A 36 -14.05 11.68 14.39
C ASP A 36 -15.00 10.52 14.02
N GLU A 37 -16.15 10.83 13.44
CA GLU A 37 -17.14 9.86 12.95
C GLU A 37 -16.99 9.54 11.45
N ALA A 38 -16.06 10.20 10.75
CA ALA A 38 -15.83 10.02 9.32
C ALA A 38 -14.63 9.10 9.04
N ILE A 39 -14.69 8.41 7.89
CA ILE A 39 -13.56 7.63 7.37
C ILE A 39 -13.03 8.35 6.14
N VAL A 40 -11.78 8.80 6.22
CA VAL A 40 -11.05 9.36 5.09
C VAL A 40 -10.17 8.26 4.53
N TYR A 41 -10.28 8.01 3.23
CA TYR A 41 -9.50 6.99 2.55
C TYR A 41 -8.93 7.53 1.25
N SER A 42 -7.87 6.88 0.76
CA SER A 42 -7.30 7.19 -0.54
C SER A 42 -6.53 6.01 -1.12
N THR A 43 -6.33 6.04 -2.44
CA THR A 43 -5.58 5.03 -3.21
C THR A 43 -4.42 5.64 -4.00
N PRO A 44 -3.41 4.85 -4.42
CA PRO A 44 -2.30 5.36 -5.22
C PRO A 44 -2.76 6.13 -6.46
N GLY A 45 -2.24 7.33 -6.65
CA GLY A 45 -2.59 8.22 -7.77
C GLY A 45 -3.61 9.31 -7.42
N GLU A 46 -4.31 9.19 -6.29
CA GLU A 46 -5.14 10.27 -5.76
C GLU A 46 -4.30 11.32 -5.03
N LYS A 47 -4.78 12.57 -5.05
CA LYS A 47 -4.06 13.74 -4.53
C LYS A 47 -3.65 13.60 -3.05
N ASP A 48 -4.50 12.96 -2.25
CA ASP A 48 -4.37 12.95 -0.79
C ASP A 48 -3.67 11.69 -0.25
N PHE A 49 -3.32 10.74 -1.13
CA PHE A 49 -2.73 9.46 -0.76
C PHE A 49 -1.44 9.61 0.06
N HIS A 50 -0.51 10.42 -0.44
CA HIS A 50 0.77 10.67 0.26
C HIS A 50 0.60 11.45 1.55
N SER A 51 -0.37 12.37 1.61
CA SER A 51 -0.69 13.14 2.81
C SER A 51 -1.21 12.22 3.92
N LEU A 52 -2.07 11.26 3.57
CA LEU A 52 -2.59 10.26 4.51
C LEU A 52 -1.51 9.31 5.01
N LEU A 53 -0.61 8.84 4.14
CA LEU A 53 0.54 8.01 4.55
C LEU A 53 1.43 8.73 5.56
N ARG A 54 1.73 10.02 5.32
CA ARG A 54 2.50 10.84 6.27
C ARG A 54 1.77 11.05 7.58
N ALA A 55 0.45 11.28 7.55
CA ALA A 55 -0.35 11.42 8.76
C ALA A 55 -0.32 10.14 9.64
N LEU A 56 -0.08 8.98 9.04
CA LEU A 56 0.09 7.70 9.73
C LEU A 56 1.56 7.39 10.11
N GLY A 57 2.48 8.33 9.93
CA GLY A 57 3.91 8.14 10.23
C GLY A 57 4.63 7.24 9.23
N ILE A 58 4.06 6.98 8.05
CA ILE A 58 4.66 6.16 7.00
C ILE A 58 5.48 7.08 6.10
N ASP A 59 6.75 7.28 6.51
CA ASP A 59 7.68 8.21 5.84
C ASP A 59 8.34 7.63 4.58
N LYS A 60 8.40 6.30 4.45
CA LYS A 60 8.96 5.63 3.26
C LYS A 60 7.86 4.89 2.51
N THR A 61 7.45 5.48 1.39
CA THR A 61 6.77 4.76 0.31
C THR A 61 7.62 4.89 -0.95
N VAL A 62 8.19 3.79 -1.43
CA VAL A 62 8.97 3.77 -2.68
C VAL A 62 7.98 3.54 -3.81
N VAL A 63 7.41 4.63 -4.34
CA VAL A 63 6.59 4.55 -5.55
C VAL A 63 7.52 4.41 -6.75
N VAL A 64 7.64 3.20 -7.30
CA VAL A 64 8.33 2.97 -8.58
C VAL A 64 7.33 3.20 -9.71
N SER A 65 7.21 4.45 -10.16
CA SER A 65 6.24 4.83 -11.19
C SER A 65 6.64 4.47 -12.63
N ASP A 66 7.86 3.96 -12.86
CA ASP A 66 8.30 3.55 -14.20
C ASP A 66 9.43 2.50 -14.11
N PHE A 67 9.08 1.24 -13.91
CA PHE A 67 10.05 0.16 -14.14
C PHE A 67 10.14 -0.13 -15.64
N LYS A 68 11.18 0.40 -16.30
CA LYS A 68 11.57 -0.07 -17.64
C LYS A 68 12.49 -1.28 -17.46
N PRO A 69 12.03 -2.52 -17.72
CA PRO A 69 12.91 -3.68 -17.65
C PRO A 69 14.07 -3.48 -18.64
N LYS A 70 15.31 -3.50 -18.15
CA LYS A 70 16.47 -3.56 -19.04
C LYS A 70 16.41 -4.89 -19.79
N PRO A 71 16.52 -4.92 -21.12
CA PRO A 71 16.62 -6.19 -21.84
C PRO A 71 17.84 -6.94 -21.32
N MET A 72 17.64 -8.21 -20.96
CA MET A 72 18.74 -9.11 -20.58
C MET A 72 19.79 -9.07 -21.70
N GLN A 73 20.97 -8.53 -21.42
CA GLN A 73 22.12 -8.71 -22.29
C GLN A 73 22.42 -10.21 -22.31
N LYS A 74 22.20 -10.85 -23.45
CA LYS A 74 22.65 -12.22 -23.68
C LYS A 74 24.15 -12.23 -23.40
N ILE A 75 24.56 -12.97 -22.37
CA ILE A 75 25.97 -13.26 -22.14
C ILE A 75 26.40 -14.13 -23.32
N VAL A 76 27.08 -13.53 -24.29
CA VAL A 76 27.73 -14.27 -25.36
C VAL A 76 28.99 -14.88 -24.76
N TRP A 77 28.88 -16.14 -24.36
CA TRP A 77 30.06 -16.96 -24.05
C TRP A 77 30.84 -17.14 -25.35
N THR A 78 32.03 -16.53 -25.42
CA THR A 78 33.02 -16.83 -26.44
C THR A 78 33.94 -17.93 -25.90
N PRO A 79 34.15 -19.04 -26.63
CA PRO A 79 35.01 -20.15 -26.22
C PRO A 79 36.50 -19.78 -26.23
#